data_AF-A0A5J5EET3-F1
#
_entry.id   AF-A0A5J5EET3-F1
#
_cell.length_a   1.000
_cell.length_b   1.000
_cell.length_c   1.000
_cell.angle_alpha   90.00
_cell.angle_beta   90.00
_cell.angle_gamma   90.00
#
_symmetry.space_group_name_H-M   'P 1'
#
loop_
_entity.id
_entity.type
_entity.pdbx_description
1 polymer ?
#
loop_
_entity_poly.entity_id
_entity_poly.type
_entity_poly.pdbx_seq_one_letter_code
_entity_poly.pdbx_strand_id
1 'polypeptide(L)'
;DIEAHIAALKANDDVEEIRLGGNTLGVEACKALAEVLKTKKNLQIFNAADIFTGRLISEIPDALTTLLTALLTLPKLHTVDLSDNAFGGRLAEPLKDFYSKAGPLRHLLLNNNGLGPAGGSIVANAITDLAAVKAADPSLPPLETIVCGRNRLEDGSMDAWSAAYAAHKTLKTVKMMQNGIRPTGINKLLRDGLAHCVELVHLDLQDNTFTLEGAQALASVVTGWSKIEALCVGDCLLSARGGVLLGKALNLQKTAELKKLSLQYNEIDIKGAKAIHTAILNGLPNLEILELNGNKFSEEDPLVDEIRELFSDRGFEGLDSLSDMEEESDEEEEDEEFEEEEQEKAERVLKEAGHAEAQNVPQEKDKKVEDLAELFGATKISA
;
A
#
# COMPACT_ATOMS: atom_id res chain seq x y z
N ASP A 1 35.54 2.00 20.82
CA ASP A 1 35.64 3.26 21.58
C ASP A 1 34.39 4.09 21.30
N ILE A 2 33.22 3.68 21.81
CA ILE A 2 31.95 4.42 21.59
C ILE A 2 31.78 5.56 22.60
N GLU A 3 32.47 5.50 23.74
CA GLU A 3 32.21 6.36 24.88
C GLU A 3 32.42 7.85 24.55
N ALA A 4 33.49 8.17 23.82
CA ALA A 4 33.74 9.54 23.35
C ALA A 4 32.61 10.06 22.43
N HIS A 5 31.97 9.18 21.67
CA HIS A 5 30.91 9.54 20.73
C HIS A 5 29.54 9.72 21.39
N ILE A 6 29.28 9.05 22.52
CA ILE A 6 28.00 9.15 23.25
C ILE A 6 28.08 10.07 24.48
N ALA A 7 29.24 10.61 24.82
CA ALA A 7 29.41 11.48 26.00
C ALA A 7 28.51 12.74 25.96
N ALA A 8 28.43 13.40 24.81
CA ALA A 8 27.54 14.56 24.63
C ALA A 8 26.06 14.17 24.74
N LEU A 9 25.68 13.02 24.17
CA LEU A 9 24.34 12.48 24.29
C LEU A 9 24.01 12.16 25.75
N LYS A 10 24.93 11.54 26.49
CA LYS A 10 24.75 11.24 27.92
C LYS A 10 24.46 12.49 28.74
N ALA A 11 25.20 13.57 28.50
CA ALA A 11 25.08 14.82 29.26
C ALA A 11 23.84 15.67 28.91
N ASN A 12 23.15 15.38 27.79
CA ASN A 12 22.02 16.16 27.32
C ASN A 12 20.70 15.38 27.50
N ASP A 13 19.83 15.82 28.42
CA ASP A 13 18.54 15.18 28.69
C ASP A 13 17.38 15.76 27.85
N ASP A 14 17.63 16.85 27.14
CA ASP A 14 16.65 17.54 26.28
C ASP A 14 16.72 17.07 24.82
N VAL A 15 17.40 15.96 24.53
CA VAL A 15 17.50 15.42 23.18
C VAL A 15 16.15 14.91 22.70
N GLU A 16 15.66 15.50 21.60
CA GLU A 16 14.41 15.13 20.93
C GLU A 16 14.65 14.28 19.68
N GLU A 17 15.84 14.34 19.09
CA GLU A 17 16.17 13.61 17.87
C GLU A 17 17.59 13.04 17.91
N ILE A 18 17.73 11.78 17.48
CA ILE A 18 19.01 11.11 17.28
C ILE A 18 19.07 10.60 15.84
N ARG A 19 20.15 10.94 15.13
CA ARG A 19 20.46 10.45 13.77
C ARG A 19 21.79 9.72 13.78
N LEU A 20 21.77 8.46 13.34
CA LEU A 20 22.93 7.57 13.35
C LEU A 20 23.38 7.14 11.95
N GLY A 21 22.66 7.53 10.90
CA GLY A 21 22.91 7.01 9.56
C GLY A 21 24.31 7.31 9.01
N GLY A 22 24.80 6.41 8.18
CA GLY A 22 26.15 6.45 7.61
C GLY A 22 27.24 5.98 8.58
N ASN A 23 26.88 5.34 9.70
CA ASN A 23 27.83 4.77 10.66
C ASN A 23 27.72 3.23 10.68
N THR A 24 28.74 2.54 11.19
CA THR A 24 28.71 1.07 11.33
C THR A 24 28.77 0.68 12.80
N LEU A 25 27.62 0.36 13.38
CA LEU A 25 27.48 0.06 14.80
C LEU A 25 27.62 -1.43 15.07
N GLY A 26 28.40 -1.78 16.10
CA GLY A 26 28.51 -3.15 16.59
C GLY A 26 27.74 -3.46 17.84
N VAL A 27 27.75 -4.72 18.23
CA VAL A 27 26.97 -5.20 19.38
C VAL A 27 27.27 -4.39 20.64
N GLU A 28 28.55 -4.21 20.98
CA GLU A 28 28.96 -3.44 22.16
C GLU A 28 28.66 -1.94 22.04
N ALA A 29 28.69 -1.40 20.82
CA ALA A 29 28.28 -0.03 20.55
C ALA A 29 26.77 0.13 20.79
N CYS A 30 25.95 -0.77 20.24
CA CYS A 30 24.51 -0.78 20.45
C CYS A 30 24.14 -0.96 21.93
N LYS A 31 24.85 -1.81 22.68
CA LYS A 31 24.67 -1.97 24.14
C LYS A 31 24.94 -0.67 24.89
N ALA A 32 26.09 -0.05 24.64
CA ALA A 32 26.45 1.20 25.30
C ALA A 32 25.44 2.32 24.97
N LEU A 33 25.02 2.42 23.70
CA LEU A 33 24.02 3.37 23.25
C LEU A 33 22.65 3.11 23.87
N ALA A 34 22.21 1.84 23.96
CA ALA A 34 20.94 1.45 24.55
C ALA A 34 20.80 1.89 26.01
N GLU A 35 21.86 1.79 26.82
CA GLU A 35 21.84 2.31 28.19
C GLU A 35 21.63 3.82 28.25
N VAL A 36 22.21 4.57 27.30
CA VAL A 36 21.98 6.01 27.20
C VAL A 36 20.57 6.30 26.72
N LEU A 37 20.09 5.61 25.69
CA LEU A 37 18.76 5.81 25.12
C LEU A 37 17.68 5.71 26.18
N LYS A 38 17.75 4.73 27.10
CA LYS A 38 16.78 4.57 28.21
C LYS A 38 16.58 5.83 29.06
N THR A 39 17.59 6.72 29.13
CA THR A 39 17.54 7.96 29.91
C THR A 39 16.89 9.13 29.15
N LYS A 40 16.81 9.08 27.81
CA LYS A 40 16.38 10.19 26.95
C LYS A 40 14.87 10.26 26.80
N LYS A 41 14.18 10.59 27.89
CA LYS A 41 12.70 10.62 27.97
C LYS A 41 12.03 11.66 27.07
N ASN A 42 12.80 12.63 26.56
CA ASN A 42 12.33 13.62 25.60
C ASN A 42 12.50 13.19 24.14
N LEU A 43 13.13 12.05 23.86
CA LEU A 43 13.37 11.58 22.49
C LEU A 43 12.05 11.31 21.77
N GLN A 44 11.92 11.93 20.59
CA GLN A 44 10.76 11.89 19.70
C GLN A 44 11.07 11.12 18.41
N ILE A 45 12.28 11.30 17.88
CA ILE A 45 12.73 10.74 16.60
C ILE A 45 14.02 9.95 16.80
N PHE A 46 14.00 8.68 16.39
CA PHE A 46 15.19 7.84 16.31
C PHE A 46 15.42 7.39 14.87
N ASN A 47 16.42 7.99 14.22
CA ASN A 47 16.85 7.60 12.89
C ASN A 47 18.12 6.75 12.98
N ALA A 48 17.96 5.48 12.68
CA ALA A 48 19.00 4.47 12.56
C ALA A 48 18.97 3.81 11.18
N ALA A 49 18.69 4.59 10.13
CA ALA A 49 18.84 4.12 8.77
C ALA A 49 20.33 3.89 8.45
N ASP A 50 20.67 2.84 7.71
CA ASP A 50 22.05 2.50 7.31
C ASP A 50 23.06 2.54 8.48
N ILE A 51 22.85 1.71 9.50
CA ILE A 51 23.75 1.63 10.68
C ILE A 51 24.56 0.33 10.78
N PHE A 52 24.31 -0.63 9.91
CA PHE A 52 24.90 -1.97 9.99
C PHE A 52 25.69 -2.36 8.74
N THR A 53 25.95 -1.43 7.81
CA THR A 53 26.77 -1.69 6.63
C THR A 53 28.14 -2.24 7.02
N GLY A 54 28.49 -3.40 6.47
CA GLY A 54 29.74 -4.12 6.75
C GLY A 54 29.75 -4.98 8.03
N ARG A 55 28.65 -5.05 8.80
CA ARG A 55 28.55 -5.91 9.99
C ARG A 55 28.34 -7.37 9.63
N LEU A 56 28.76 -8.26 10.54
CA LEU A 56 28.46 -9.69 10.44
C LEU A 56 26.96 -9.92 10.64
N ILE A 57 26.36 -10.72 9.76
CA ILE A 57 24.93 -11.05 9.78
C ILE A 57 24.50 -11.66 11.13
N SER A 58 25.39 -12.40 11.81
CA SER A 58 25.11 -13.04 13.10
C SER A 58 24.99 -12.06 14.27
N GLU A 59 25.55 -10.86 14.16
CA GLU A 59 25.59 -9.87 15.24
C GLU A 59 24.37 -8.94 15.26
N ILE A 60 23.73 -8.79 14.11
CA ILE A 60 22.72 -7.76 13.86
C ILE A 60 21.43 -8.00 14.64
N PRO A 61 20.89 -9.23 14.74
CA PRO A 61 19.70 -9.47 15.56
C PRO A 61 19.89 -9.04 17.01
N ASP A 62 21.04 -9.36 17.62
CA ASP A 62 21.35 -8.99 19.01
C ASP A 62 21.53 -7.47 19.17
N ALA A 63 22.28 -6.86 18.26
CA ALA A 63 22.51 -5.42 18.23
C ALA A 63 21.19 -4.63 18.08
N LEU A 64 20.35 -5.04 17.14
CA LEU A 64 19.05 -4.42 16.88
C LEU A 64 18.10 -4.63 18.05
N THR A 65 17.97 -5.87 18.56
CA THR A 65 17.12 -6.17 19.73
C THR A 65 17.49 -5.28 20.92
N THR A 66 18.80 -5.09 21.14
CA THR A 66 19.30 -4.25 22.24
C THR A 66 18.86 -2.80 22.08
N LEU A 67 18.97 -2.21 20.88
CA LEU A 67 18.51 -0.86 20.61
C LEU A 67 16.98 -0.75 20.76
N LEU A 68 16.23 -1.62 20.10
CA LEU A 68 14.76 -1.56 20.08
C LEU A 68 14.15 -1.76 21.47
N THR A 69 14.73 -2.63 22.30
CA THR A 69 14.30 -2.83 23.68
C THR A 69 14.46 -1.55 24.50
N ALA A 70 15.54 -0.78 24.29
CA ALA A 70 15.72 0.50 24.96
C ALA A 70 14.70 1.55 24.49
N LEU A 71 14.38 1.58 23.20
CA LEU A 71 13.41 2.49 22.61
C LEU A 71 11.99 2.30 23.18
N LEU A 72 11.60 1.08 23.56
CA LEU A 72 10.31 0.80 24.21
C LEU A 72 10.13 1.54 25.56
N THR A 73 11.20 2.04 26.17
CA THR A 73 11.15 2.79 27.43
C THR A 73 10.85 4.29 27.25
N LEU A 74 10.66 4.74 26.00
CA LEU A 74 10.60 6.15 25.63
C LEU A 74 9.16 6.59 25.36
N PRO A 75 8.57 7.44 26.23
CA PRO A 75 7.14 7.74 26.17
C PRO A 75 6.76 8.71 25.02
N LYS A 76 7.74 9.44 24.47
CA LYS A 76 7.52 10.43 23.41
C LYS A 76 7.98 9.98 22.02
N LEU A 77 8.57 8.78 21.91
CA LEU A 77 9.18 8.30 20.67
C LEU A 77 8.09 7.95 19.64
N HIS A 78 7.84 8.88 18.73
CA HIS A 78 6.78 8.72 17.74
C HIS A 78 7.30 8.39 16.34
N THR A 79 8.60 8.54 16.07
CA THR A 79 9.19 8.22 14.77
C THR A 79 10.40 7.31 14.94
N VAL A 80 10.38 6.18 14.24
CA VAL A 80 11.51 5.26 14.16
C VAL A 80 11.80 4.94 12.71
N ASP A 81 13.03 5.23 12.29
CA ASP A 81 13.54 4.91 10.96
C ASP A 81 14.67 3.88 11.06
N LEU A 82 14.43 2.72 10.45
CA LEU A 82 15.34 1.58 10.39
C LEU A 82 15.67 1.22 8.94
N SER A 83 15.42 2.13 8.00
CA SER A 83 15.62 1.90 6.57
C SER A 83 17.07 1.54 6.22
N ASP A 84 17.29 0.91 5.07
CA ASP A 84 18.64 0.59 4.55
C ASP A 84 19.48 -0.30 5.47
N ASN A 85 18.83 -1.09 6.33
CA ASN A 85 19.46 -2.17 7.07
C ASN A 85 19.07 -3.51 6.42
N ALA A 86 19.58 -3.78 5.21
CA ALA A 86 19.15 -4.88 4.34
C ALA A 86 19.65 -6.29 4.75
N PHE A 87 19.26 -6.77 5.93
CA PHE A 87 19.73 -8.07 6.48
C PHE A 87 18.68 -9.19 6.43
N GLY A 88 17.55 -8.93 5.79
CA GLY A 88 16.56 -9.92 5.46
C GLY A 88 15.65 -10.35 6.61
N GLY A 89 14.99 -11.49 6.46
CA GLY A 89 14.04 -12.03 7.45
C GLY A 89 14.63 -12.27 8.85
N ARG A 90 15.96 -12.21 9.03
CA ARG A 90 16.61 -12.28 10.36
C ARG A 90 16.27 -11.10 11.26
N LEU A 91 15.85 -9.98 10.67
CA LEU A 91 15.40 -8.81 11.40
C LEU A 91 13.98 -8.99 11.95
N ALA A 92 13.22 -9.97 11.46
CA ALA A 92 11.80 -10.10 11.73
C ALA A 92 11.48 -10.25 13.22
N GLU A 93 12.21 -11.09 13.97
CA GLU A 93 11.94 -11.28 15.40
C GLU A 93 12.25 -10.02 16.24
N PRO A 94 13.42 -9.36 16.12
CA PRO A 94 13.64 -8.06 16.78
C PRO A 94 12.57 -7.01 16.45
N LEU A 95 12.18 -6.91 15.17
CA LEU A 95 11.19 -5.94 14.70
C LEU A 95 9.78 -6.26 15.23
N LYS A 96 9.41 -7.55 15.26
CA LYS A 96 8.13 -8.02 15.81
C LYS A 96 7.98 -7.64 17.27
N ASP A 97 9.01 -7.90 18.08
CA ASP A 97 8.96 -7.59 19.52
C ASP A 97 8.77 -6.09 19.77
N PHE A 98 9.43 -5.25 18.97
CA PHE A 98 9.29 -3.80 19.05
C PHE A 98 7.93 -3.31 18.56
N TYR A 99 7.56 -3.64 17.31
CA TYR A 99 6.36 -3.07 16.69
C TYR A 99 5.08 -3.51 17.37
N SER A 100 5.02 -4.70 17.95
CA SER A 100 3.85 -5.15 18.74
C SER A 100 3.64 -4.37 20.06
N LYS A 101 4.61 -3.56 20.50
CA LYS A 101 4.61 -2.88 21.82
C LYS A 101 4.83 -1.36 21.75
N ALA A 102 5.23 -0.82 20.60
CA ALA A 102 5.64 0.58 20.44
C ALA A 102 4.45 1.55 20.49
N GLY A 103 3.83 1.71 21.66
CA GLY A 103 2.59 2.48 21.86
C GLY A 103 2.63 3.91 21.32
N PRO A 104 3.66 4.73 21.63
CA PRO A 104 3.74 6.11 21.14
C PRO A 104 4.02 6.27 19.63
N LEU A 105 4.34 5.18 18.92
CA LEU A 105 4.76 5.22 17.51
C LEU A 105 3.65 5.76 16.61
N ARG A 106 3.99 6.75 15.78
CA ARG A 106 3.13 7.36 14.75
C ARG A 106 3.69 7.14 13.34
N HIS A 107 5.00 7.07 13.22
CA HIS A 107 5.70 6.96 11.94
C HIS A 107 6.70 5.81 11.96
N LEU A 108 6.39 4.76 11.19
CA LEU A 108 7.23 3.58 10.99
C LEU A 108 7.90 3.69 9.63
N LEU A 109 9.24 3.75 9.61
CA LEU A 109 10.02 3.72 8.38
C LEU A 109 10.96 2.52 8.38
N LEU A 110 10.74 1.64 7.41
CA LEU A 110 11.39 0.33 7.28
C LEU A 110 11.59 0.04 5.78
N ASN A 111 12.17 0.99 5.05
CA ASN A 111 12.42 0.83 3.62
C ASN A 111 13.73 0.06 3.39
N ASN A 112 13.79 -0.81 2.40
CA ASN A 112 15.04 -1.47 1.99
C ASN A 112 15.73 -2.31 3.11
N ASN A 113 14.96 -3.18 3.77
CA ASN A 113 15.46 -4.11 4.78
C ASN A 113 15.58 -5.57 4.29
N GLY A 114 15.08 -5.85 3.08
CA GLY A 114 15.15 -7.16 2.43
C GLY A 114 14.33 -8.26 3.11
N LEU A 115 13.30 -7.89 3.89
CA LEU A 115 12.56 -8.79 4.78
C LEU A 115 12.11 -10.12 4.14
N GLY A 116 11.74 -10.08 2.86
CA GLY A 116 11.08 -11.18 2.17
C GLY A 116 9.64 -11.40 2.67
N PRO A 117 8.89 -12.32 2.05
CA PRO A 117 7.47 -12.52 2.41
C PRO A 117 7.29 -13.02 3.84
N ALA A 118 8.10 -13.99 4.29
CA ALA A 118 8.01 -14.51 5.64
C ALA A 118 8.31 -13.45 6.72
N GLY A 119 9.37 -12.66 6.53
CA GLY A 119 9.70 -11.54 7.43
C GLY A 119 8.65 -10.44 7.38
N GLY A 120 8.13 -10.13 6.19
CA GLY A 120 7.03 -9.21 5.96
C GLY A 120 5.79 -9.58 6.75
N SER A 121 5.36 -10.85 6.69
CA SER A 121 4.20 -11.34 7.45
C SER A 121 4.39 -11.22 8.96
N ILE A 122 5.58 -11.52 9.47
CA ILE A 122 5.89 -11.38 10.90
C ILE A 122 5.78 -9.92 11.34
N VAL A 123 6.33 -8.98 10.57
CA VAL A 123 6.27 -7.55 10.87
C VAL A 123 4.83 -7.04 10.77
N ALA A 124 4.09 -7.42 9.73
CA ALA A 124 2.69 -7.01 9.54
C ALA A 124 1.80 -7.51 10.70
N ASN A 125 1.95 -8.76 11.13
CA ASN A 125 1.22 -9.28 12.29
C ASN A 125 1.55 -8.51 13.57
N ALA A 126 2.81 -8.12 13.78
CA ALA A 126 3.18 -7.28 14.92
C ALA A 126 2.53 -5.88 14.85
N ILE A 127 2.38 -5.32 13.64
CA ILE A 127 1.66 -4.05 13.44
C ILE A 127 0.16 -4.24 13.74
N THR A 128 -0.43 -5.40 13.39
CA THR A 128 -1.80 -5.74 13.81
C THR A 128 -1.94 -5.79 15.33
N ASP A 129 -0.98 -6.43 16.03
CA ASP A 129 -0.96 -6.47 17.51
C ASP A 129 -0.85 -5.06 18.12
N LEU A 130 -0.08 -4.16 17.49
CA LEU A 130 0.03 -2.76 17.90
C LEU A 130 -1.32 -2.04 17.88
N ALA A 131 -2.20 -2.38 16.93
CA ALA A 131 -3.55 -1.81 16.89
C ALA A 131 -4.34 -2.16 18.15
N ALA A 132 -4.21 -3.39 18.66
CA ALA A 132 -4.84 -3.81 19.90
C ALA A 132 -4.27 -3.05 21.12
N VAL A 133 -2.96 -2.82 21.17
CA VAL A 133 -2.33 -2.00 22.21
C VAL A 133 -2.87 -0.57 22.20
N LYS A 134 -2.95 0.07 21.02
CA LYS A 134 -3.49 1.43 20.87
C LYS A 134 -4.99 1.49 21.17
N ALA A 135 -5.76 0.45 20.84
CA ALA A 135 -7.17 0.38 21.17
C ALA A 135 -7.42 0.25 22.68
N ALA A 136 -6.51 -0.41 23.41
CA ALA A 136 -6.59 -0.57 24.86
C ALA A 136 -6.22 0.71 25.65
N ASP A 137 -5.43 1.61 25.05
CA ASP A 137 -5.04 2.90 25.66
C ASP A 137 -5.31 4.06 24.69
N PRO A 138 -6.49 4.71 24.78
CA PRO A 138 -6.85 5.85 23.94
C PRO A 138 -5.98 7.09 24.11
N SER A 139 -5.09 7.14 25.11
CA SER A 139 -4.11 8.23 25.24
C SER A 139 -2.96 8.11 24.25
N LEU A 140 -2.75 6.91 23.67
CA LEU A 140 -1.75 6.68 22.65
C LEU A 140 -2.19 7.27 21.31
N PRO A 141 -1.27 7.90 20.55
CA PRO A 141 -1.61 8.45 19.25
C PRO A 141 -1.87 7.33 18.23
N PRO A 142 -2.71 7.57 17.21
CA PRO A 142 -2.87 6.61 16.10
C PRO A 142 -1.56 6.45 15.32
N LEU A 143 -1.42 5.31 14.63
CA LEU A 143 -0.37 5.16 13.62
C LEU A 143 -0.77 5.96 12.37
N GLU A 144 0.13 6.80 11.87
CA GLU A 144 -0.15 7.73 10.77
C GLU A 144 0.62 7.41 9.49
N THR A 145 1.82 6.82 9.62
CA THR A 145 2.70 6.55 8.48
C THR A 145 3.31 5.16 8.56
N ILE A 146 3.23 4.42 7.46
CA ILE A 146 3.99 3.20 7.20
C ILE A 146 4.74 3.37 5.89
N VAL A 147 6.08 3.32 5.95
CA VAL A 147 6.95 3.21 4.78
C VAL A 147 7.67 1.87 4.86
N CYS A 148 7.36 0.97 3.94
CA CYS A 148 7.86 -0.40 3.92
C CYS A 148 8.14 -0.87 2.49
N GLY A 149 8.81 -0.03 1.70
CA GLY A 149 9.22 -0.36 0.33
C GLY A 149 10.48 -1.23 0.27
N ARG A 150 10.82 -1.73 -0.93
CA ARG A 150 12.10 -2.41 -1.23
C ARG A 150 12.41 -3.58 -0.29
N ASN A 151 11.39 -4.30 0.16
CA ASN A 151 11.51 -5.40 1.11
C ASN A 151 11.24 -6.77 0.50
N ARG A 152 10.87 -6.82 -0.79
CA ARG A 152 10.41 -8.05 -1.44
C ARG A 152 9.29 -8.73 -0.64
N LEU A 153 8.28 -7.94 -0.29
CA LEU A 153 7.15 -8.45 0.48
C LEU A 153 6.36 -9.50 -0.31
N GLU A 154 6.26 -9.33 -1.63
CA GLU A 154 5.59 -10.22 -2.59
C GLU A 154 4.15 -10.60 -2.14
N ASP A 155 3.46 -11.46 -2.88
CA ASP A 155 2.07 -11.83 -2.55
C ASP A 155 1.94 -12.59 -1.23
N GLY A 156 2.98 -13.37 -0.89
CA GLY A 156 2.97 -14.28 0.26
C GLY A 156 2.85 -13.61 1.63
N SER A 157 2.91 -12.28 1.69
CA SER A 157 2.69 -11.50 2.92
C SER A 157 1.45 -10.60 2.89
N MET A 158 0.73 -10.54 1.77
CA MET A 158 -0.37 -9.59 1.61
C MET A 158 -1.59 -9.92 2.49
N ASP A 159 -1.78 -11.17 2.91
CA ASP A 159 -2.79 -11.50 3.92
C ASP A 159 -2.54 -10.74 5.24
N ALA A 160 -1.29 -10.79 5.72
CA ALA A 160 -0.91 -10.16 6.97
C ALA A 160 -0.90 -8.63 6.84
N TRP A 161 -0.39 -8.08 5.73
CA TRP A 161 -0.40 -6.64 5.48
C TRP A 161 -1.82 -6.08 5.34
N SER A 162 -2.72 -6.79 4.65
CA SER A 162 -4.12 -6.39 4.55
C SER A 162 -4.78 -6.30 5.92
N ALA A 163 -4.55 -7.31 6.79
CA ALA A 163 -5.04 -7.29 8.16
C ALA A 163 -4.47 -6.11 8.97
N ALA A 164 -3.17 -5.81 8.81
CA ALA A 164 -2.53 -4.69 9.48
C ALA A 164 -3.14 -3.34 9.05
N TYR A 165 -3.32 -3.10 7.75
CA TYR A 165 -3.96 -1.88 7.26
C TYR A 165 -5.43 -1.76 7.70
N ALA A 166 -6.19 -2.86 7.67
CA ALA A 166 -7.57 -2.88 8.13
C ALA A 166 -7.70 -2.54 9.63
N ALA A 167 -6.68 -2.85 10.43
CA ALA A 167 -6.62 -2.53 11.86
C ALA A 167 -6.26 -1.05 12.13
N HIS A 168 -5.55 -0.36 11.23
CA HIS A 168 -5.09 1.03 11.38
C HIS A 168 -5.82 2.01 10.46
N LYS A 169 -7.14 2.15 10.63
CA LYS A 169 -8.04 2.91 9.72
C LYS A 169 -7.77 4.42 9.59
N THR A 170 -6.91 4.97 10.45
CA THR A 170 -6.57 6.41 10.49
C THR A 170 -5.21 6.72 9.86
N LEU A 171 -4.60 5.74 9.18
CA LEU A 171 -3.36 5.93 8.42
C LEU A 171 -3.54 7.03 7.36
N LYS A 172 -2.52 7.89 7.27
CA LYS A 172 -2.46 9.01 6.32
C LYS A 172 -1.46 8.77 5.20
N THR A 173 -0.40 8.01 5.47
CA THR A 173 0.66 7.76 4.49
C THR A 173 1.02 6.28 4.45
N VAL A 174 0.88 5.68 3.28
CA VAL A 174 1.31 4.31 3.00
C VAL A 174 2.23 4.32 1.80
N LYS A 175 3.45 3.80 1.98
CA LYS A 175 4.42 3.64 0.90
C LYS A 175 4.97 2.21 0.89
N MET A 176 4.66 1.45 -0.15
CA MET A 176 5.07 0.05 -0.34
C MET A 176 5.69 -0.18 -1.72
N MET A 177 6.44 0.79 -2.22
CA MET A 177 7.11 0.71 -3.51
C MET A 177 8.08 -0.48 -3.62
N GLN A 178 8.28 -0.99 -4.84
CA GLN A 178 9.35 -1.96 -5.15
C GLN A 178 9.34 -3.21 -4.28
N ASN A 179 8.15 -3.76 -4.02
CA ASN A 179 8.00 -4.96 -3.19
C ASN A 179 7.76 -6.24 -3.97
N GLY A 180 7.66 -6.16 -5.30
CA GLY A 180 7.37 -7.31 -6.15
C GLY A 180 6.01 -7.93 -5.85
N ILE A 181 5.06 -7.14 -5.35
CA ILE A 181 3.67 -7.58 -5.15
C ILE A 181 3.05 -7.73 -6.53
N ARG A 182 2.37 -8.85 -6.79
CA ARG A 182 1.75 -9.17 -8.08
C ARG A 182 0.22 -8.96 -8.02
N PRO A 183 -0.52 -9.17 -9.13
CA PRO A 183 -1.91 -8.74 -9.22
C PRO A 183 -2.82 -9.24 -8.10
N THR A 184 -2.69 -10.51 -7.71
CA THR A 184 -3.48 -11.12 -6.63
C THR A 184 -3.17 -10.50 -5.26
N GLY A 185 -1.88 -10.23 -4.98
CA GLY A 185 -1.44 -9.54 -3.78
C GLY A 185 -1.90 -8.09 -3.72
N ILE A 186 -1.82 -7.36 -4.85
CA ILE A 186 -2.32 -5.99 -4.98
C ILE A 186 -3.84 -5.94 -4.77
N ASN A 187 -4.59 -6.83 -5.41
CA ASN A 187 -6.03 -6.94 -5.27
C ASN A 187 -6.41 -7.09 -3.79
N LYS A 188 -5.75 -8.02 -3.10
CA LYS A 188 -5.97 -8.26 -1.68
C LYS A 188 -5.61 -7.03 -0.83
N LEU A 189 -4.40 -6.50 -1.02
CA LEU A 189 -3.89 -5.34 -0.28
C LEU A 189 -4.86 -4.15 -0.37
N LEU A 190 -5.39 -3.88 -1.57
CA LEU A 190 -6.30 -2.78 -1.82
C LEU A 190 -7.68 -3.04 -1.22
N ARG A 191 -8.31 -4.18 -1.52
CA ARG A 191 -9.70 -4.47 -1.14
C ARG A 191 -9.86 -4.84 0.33
N ASP A 192 -8.97 -5.68 0.85
CA ASP A 192 -9.08 -6.21 2.21
C ASP A 192 -8.35 -5.31 3.22
N GLY A 193 -7.34 -4.56 2.77
CA GLY A 193 -6.56 -3.66 3.61
C GLY A 193 -6.93 -2.19 3.43
N LEU A 194 -6.37 -1.56 2.40
CA LEU A 194 -6.35 -0.11 2.22
C LEU A 194 -7.73 0.53 1.97
N ALA A 195 -8.73 -0.25 1.54
CA ALA A 195 -10.12 0.21 1.47
C ALA A 195 -10.66 0.71 2.82
N HIS A 196 -10.09 0.23 3.94
CA HIS A 196 -10.48 0.66 5.30
C HIS A 196 -9.77 1.95 5.76
N CYS A 197 -8.74 2.40 5.04
CA CYS A 197 -7.94 3.58 5.37
C CYS A 197 -8.56 4.84 4.74
N VAL A 198 -9.72 5.28 5.24
CA VAL A 198 -10.46 6.42 4.65
C VAL A 198 -9.80 7.79 4.87
N GLU A 199 -8.82 7.84 5.78
CA GLU A 199 -8.02 9.04 6.10
C GLU A 199 -6.73 9.13 5.26
N LEU A 200 -6.56 8.26 4.27
CA LEU A 200 -5.35 8.18 3.44
C LEU A 200 -5.17 9.46 2.63
N VAL A 201 -3.99 10.06 2.76
CA VAL A 201 -3.57 11.30 2.09
C VAL A 201 -2.50 11.00 1.04
N HIS A 202 -1.60 10.06 1.32
CA HIS A 202 -0.51 9.68 0.41
C HIS A 202 -0.46 8.17 0.25
N LEU A 203 -0.63 7.69 -0.98
CA LEU A 203 -0.44 6.29 -1.34
C LEU A 203 0.63 6.19 -2.42
N ASP A 204 1.62 5.34 -2.17
CA ASP A 204 2.70 5.05 -3.10
C ASP A 204 2.91 3.54 -3.18
N LEU A 205 2.53 2.95 -4.30
CA LEU A 205 2.67 1.53 -4.63
C LEU A 205 3.55 1.32 -5.87
N GLN A 206 4.35 2.31 -6.25
CA GLN A 206 5.17 2.31 -7.46
C GLN A 206 6.02 1.03 -7.60
N ASP A 207 6.19 0.53 -8.82
CA ASP A 207 7.01 -0.65 -9.13
C ASP A 207 6.56 -1.89 -8.34
N ASN A 208 5.27 -2.18 -8.47
CA ASN A 208 4.62 -3.45 -8.16
C ASN A 208 3.73 -3.82 -9.34
N THR A 209 3.45 -5.10 -9.57
CA THR A 209 2.72 -5.53 -10.76
C THR A 209 1.21 -5.57 -10.50
N PHE A 210 0.46 -4.66 -11.12
CA PHE A 210 -1.00 -4.58 -10.98
C PHE A 210 -1.72 -5.42 -12.02
N THR A 211 -1.36 -5.27 -13.30
CA THR A 211 -2.19 -5.71 -14.45
C THR A 211 -3.64 -5.24 -14.33
N LEU A 212 -4.52 -5.77 -15.19
CA LEU A 212 -5.93 -5.42 -15.14
C LEU A 212 -6.60 -5.79 -13.80
N GLU A 213 -6.22 -6.89 -13.15
CA GLU A 213 -6.82 -7.32 -11.88
C GLU A 213 -6.54 -6.30 -10.76
N GLY A 214 -5.28 -5.86 -10.63
CA GLY A 214 -4.88 -4.83 -9.68
C GLY A 214 -5.51 -3.47 -10.01
N ALA A 215 -5.59 -3.12 -11.30
CA ALA A 215 -6.25 -1.89 -11.74
C ALA A 215 -7.75 -1.87 -11.41
N GLN A 216 -8.46 -2.98 -11.59
CA GLN A 216 -9.86 -3.14 -11.17
C GLN A 216 -10.02 -3.00 -9.66
N ALA A 217 -9.09 -3.57 -8.88
CA ALA A 217 -9.07 -3.39 -7.44
C ALA A 217 -8.90 -1.90 -7.06
N LEU A 218 -7.91 -1.21 -7.65
CA LEU A 218 -7.65 0.20 -7.41
C LEU A 218 -8.87 1.07 -7.76
N ALA A 219 -9.42 0.89 -8.96
CA ALA A 219 -10.60 1.63 -9.42
C ALA A 219 -11.81 1.45 -8.49
N SER A 220 -11.95 0.27 -7.86
CA SER A 220 -13.05 0.02 -6.94
C SER A 220 -12.88 0.65 -5.55
N VAL A 221 -11.65 0.88 -5.10
CA VAL A 221 -11.37 1.39 -3.73
C VAL A 221 -11.02 2.88 -3.70
N VAL A 222 -10.55 3.45 -4.81
CA VAL A 222 -10.13 4.87 -4.88
C VAL A 222 -11.29 5.84 -4.60
N THR A 223 -12.53 5.41 -4.82
CA THR A 223 -13.76 6.15 -4.47
C THR A 223 -13.97 6.25 -2.94
N GLY A 224 -13.28 5.45 -2.14
CA GLY A 224 -13.31 5.56 -0.67
C GLY A 224 -12.35 6.61 -0.10
N TRP A 225 -11.35 7.05 -0.87
CA TRP A 225 -10.26 7.89 -0.37
C TRP A 225 -10.49 9.37 -0.64
N SER A 226 -11.48 9.96 0.05
CA SER A 226 -11.83 11.38 -0.14
C SER A 226 -10.74 12.40 0.20
N LYS A 227 -9.71 12.00 0.95
CA LYS A 227 -8.62 12.86 1.43
C LYS A 227 -7.30 12.65 0.68
N ILE A 228 -7.29 11.83 -0.37
CA ILE A 228 -6.06 11.51 -1.08
C ILE A 228 -5.53 12.76 -1.80
N GLU A 229 -4.30 13.14 -1.48
CA GLU A 229 -3.57 14.25 -2.11
C GLU A 229 -2.52 13.74 -3.11
N ALA A 230 -1.96 12.55 -2.88
CA ALA A 230 -0.99 11.93 -3.78
C ALA A 230 -1.28 10.44 -3.99
N LEU A 231 -1.53 10.06 -5.24
CA LEU A 231 -1.67 8.67 -5.68
C LEU A 231 -0.53 8.34 -6.66
N CYS A 232 0.41 7.50 -6.23
CA CYS A 232 1.56 7.10 -7.03
C CYS A 232 1.51 5.60 -7.33
N VAL A 233 1.25 5.27 -8.58
CA VAL A 233 1.19 3.89 -9.11
C VAL A 233 1.93 3.84 -10.46
N GLY A 234 3.09 4.50 -10.54
CA GLY A 234 3.99 4.38 -11.69
C GLY A 234 4.64 2.99 -11.76
N ASP A 235 5.10 2.59 -12.93
CA ASP A 235 5.77 1.31 -13.17
C ASP A 235 4.91 0.12 -12.69
N CYS A 236 3.59 0.23 -12.82
CA CYS A 236 2.65 -0.72 -12.25
C CYS A 236 2.00 -1.67 -13.27
N LEU A 237 2.23 -1.45 -14.57
CA LEU A 237 1.59 -2.22 -15.65
C LEU A 237 0.07 -2.26 -15.47
N LEU A 238 -0.58 -1.11 -15.33
CA LEU A 238 -2.04 -1.06 -15.17
C LEU A 238 -2.80 -1.61 -16.39
N SER A 239 -2.17 -1.60 -17.58
CA SER A 239 -2.75 -1.83 -18.90
C SER A 239 -3.64 -0.70 -19.41
N ALA A 240 -3.89 -0.69 -20.73
CA ALA A 240 -4.75 0.29 -21.41
C ALA A 240 -6.12 0.37 -20.75
N ARG A 241 -6.78 -0.79 -20.60
CA ARG A 241 -8.07 -0.89 -19.92
C ARG A 241 -8.01 -0.50 -18.44
N GLY A 242 -6.92 -0.80 -17.75
CA GLY A 242 -6.72 -0.35 -16.38
C GLY A 242 -6.70 1.17 -16.26
N GLY A 243 -6.03 1.86 -17.21
CA GLY A 243 -6.07 3.32 -17.35
C GLY A 243 -7.49 3.87 -17.51
N VAL A 244 -8.29 3.26 -18.39
CA VAL A 244 -9.71 3.63 -18.58
C VAL A 244 -10.53 3.45 -17.30
N LEU A 245 -10.35 2.34 -16.58
CA LEU A 245 -11.06 2.06 -15.33
C LEU A 245 -10.71 3.07 -14.24
N LEU A 246 -9.43 3.37 -14.06
CA LEU A 246 -8.97 4.34 -13.09
C LEU A 246 -9.49 5.74 -13.41
N GLY A 247 -9.41 6.18 -14.67
CA GLY A 247 -9.96 7.46 -15.11
C GLY A 247 -11.47 7.58 -14.82
N LYS A 248 -12.25 6.54 -15.15
CA LYS A 248 -13.69 6.49 -14.82
C LYS A 248 -13.95 6.57 -13.31
N ALA A 249 -13.19 5.86 -12.50
CA ALA A 249 -13.36 5.85 -11.05
C ALA A 249 -13.03 7.22 -10.42
N LEU A 250 -11.94 7.87 -10.84
CA LEU A 250 -11.57 9.20 -10.39
C LEU A 250 -12.62 10.26 -10.79
N ASN A 251 -13.16 10.15 -12.00
CA ASN A 251 -14.23 11.03 -12.49
C ASN A 251 -15.53 10.91 -11.65
N LEU A 252 -15.86 9.70 -11.18
CA LEU A 252 -17.01 9.47 -10.31
C LEU A 252 -16.80 10.06 -8.91
N GLN A 253 -15.60 9.89 -8.34
CA GLN A 253 -15.32 10.32 -6.97
C GLN A 253 -15.22 11.83 -6.82
N LYS A 254 -14.66 12.51 -7.84
CA LYS A 254 -14.39 13.96 -7.81
C LYS A 254 -13.53 14.36 -6.60
N THR A 255 -12.37 13.73 -6.47
CA THR A 255 -11.43 13.99 -5.37
C THR A 255 -10.76 15.36 -5.52
N ALA A 256 -11.37 16.39 -4.94
CA ALA A 256 -10.84 17.75 -5.00
C ALA A 256 -9.46 17.89 -4.33
N GLU A 257 -9.10 17.03 -3.38
CA GLU A 257 -7.82 17.11 -2.67
C GLU A 257 -6.62 16.57 -3.47
N LEU A 258 -6.85 15.82 -4.56
CA LEU A 258 -5.77 15.18 -5.31
C LEU A 258 -4.90 16.22 -6.02
N LYS A 259 -3.62 16.30 -5.62
CA LYS A 259 -2.59 17.20 -6.16
C LYS A 259 -1.57 16.50 -7.04
N LYS A 260 -1.25 15.24 -6.75
CA LYS A 260 -0.31 14.44 -7.55
C LYS A 260 -0.93 13.11 -7.98
N LEU A 261 -0.87 12.83 -9.27
CA LEU A 261 -1.22 11.55 -9.87
C LEU A 261 -0.03 11.05 -10.72
N SER A 262 0.63 10.00 -10.25
CA SER A 262 1.77 9.39 -10.96
C SER A 262 1.36 8.06 -11.59
N LEU A 263 1.41 8.01 -12.92
CA LEU A 263 0.97 6.91 -13.76
C LEU A 263 2.00 6.55 -14.84
N GLN A 264 3.27 6.85 -14.63
CA GLN A 264 4.35 6.53 -15.57
C GLN A 264 4.43 5.01 -15.84
N TYR A 265 4.87 4.61 -17.03
CA TYR A 265 5.14 3.20 -17.38
C TYR A 265 4.02 2.22 -16.97
N ASN A 266 2.80 2.48 -17.42
CA ASN A 266 1.62 1.68 -17.06
C ASN A 266 0.92 1.03 -18.25
N GLU A 267 1.50 1.13 -19.45
CA GLU A 267 0.89 0.65 -20.69
C GLU A 267 -0.49 1.29 -20.93
N ILE A 268 -0.67 2.54 -20.52
CA ILE A 268 -1.92 3.29 -20.74
C ILE A 268 -1.96 3.77 -22.18
N ASP A 269 -3.01 3.39 -22.92
CA ASP A 269 -3.26 3.85 -24.29
C ASP A 269 -3.91 5.24 -24.32
N ILE A 270 -4.16 5.73 -25.54
CA ILE A 270 -4.82 7.03 -25.72
C ILE A 270 -6.27 7.05 -25.16
N LYS A 271 -6.99 5.91 -25.12
CA LYS A 271 -8.35 5.84 -24.54
C LYS A 271 -8.27 6.02 -23.02
N GLY A 272 -7.30 5.39 -22.36
CA GLY A 272 -7.02 5.55 -20.94
C GLY A 272 -6.61 6.98 -20.59
N ALA A 273 -5.71 7.59 -21.37
CA ALA A 273 -5.32 8.98 -21.21
C ALA A 273 -6.54 9.93 -21.33
N LYS A 274 -7.44 9.72 -22.31
CA LYS A 274 -8.70 10.48 -22.45
C LYS A 274 -9.62 10.34 -21.25
N ALA A 275 -9.70 9.15 -20.66
CA ALA A 275 -10.50 8.91 -19.45
C ALA A 275 -9.93 9.67 -18.24
N ILE A 276 -8.61 9.70 -18.10
CA ILE A 276 -7.91 10.47 -17.06
C ILE A 276 -8.12 11.97 -17.27
N HIS A 277 -7.92 12.48 -18.50
CA HIS A 277 -8.17 13.88 -18.84
C HIS A 277 -9.62 14.29 -18.49
N THR A 278 -10.60 13.46 -18.83
CA THR A 278 -12.00 13.69 -18.47
C THR A 278 -12.22 13.79 -16.96
N ALA A 279 -11.54 12.95 -16.16
CA ALA A 279 -11.59 13.04 -14.71
C ALA A 279 -11.01 14.36 -14.19
N ILE A 280 -9.90 14.84 -14.78
CA ILE A 280 -9.24 16.09 -14.40
C ILE A 280 -10.15 17.29 -14.67
N LEU A 281 -10.84 17.31 -15.81
CA LEU A 281 -11.78 18.38 -16.16
C LEU A 281 -12.97 18.44 -15.19
N ASN A 282 -13.52 17.29 -14.80
CA ASN A 282 -14.80 17.21 -14.10
C ASN A 282 -14.68 17.15 -12.57
N GLY A 283 -13.54 16.70 -12.04
CA GLY A 283 -13.47 16.21 -10.67
C GLY A 283 -12.16 16.42 -9.93
N LEU A 284 -11.08 16.84 -10.60
CA LEU A 284 -9.76 17.03 -9.97
C LEU A 284 -9.25 18.47 -10.18
N PRO A 285 -9.94 19.49 -9.61
CA PRO A 285 -9.61 20.90 -9.84
C PRO A 285 -8.24 21.32 -9.29
N ASN A 286 -7.76 20.65 -8.24
CA ASN A 286 -6.49 20.98 -7.58
C ASN A 286 -5.34 20.04 -7.99
N LEU A 287 -5.50 19.27 -9.07
CA LEU A 287 -4.39 18.46 -9.58
C LEU A 287 -3.29 19.40 -10.09
N GLU A 288 -2.09 19.26 -9.54
CA GLU A 288 -0.91 20.09 -9.84
C GLU A 288 0.12 19.31 -10.65
N ILE A 289 0.21 17.99 -10.45
CA ILE A 289 1.21 17.10 -11.06
C ILE A 289 0.52 15.87 -11.62
N LEU A 290 0.71 15.63 -12.91
CA LEU A 290 0.33 14.44 -13.66
C LEU A 290 1.58 13.87 -14.33
N GLU A 291 1.93 12.62 -14.02
CA GLU A 291 3.07 11.95 -14.64
C GLU A 291 2.55 10.81 -15.52
N LEU A 292 2.76 10.89 -16.83
CA LEU A 292 2.28 9.94 -17.85
C LEU A 292 3.40 9.41 -18.76
N ASN A 293 4.66 9.79 -18.55
CA ASN A 293 5.78 9.31 -19.35
C ASN A 293 5.85 7.76 -19.40
N GLY A 294 6.26 7.19 -20.53
CA GLY A 294 6.38 5.74 -20.67
C GLY A 294 5.07 4.98 -20.93
N ASN A 295 3.99 5.68 -21.28
CA ASN A 295 2.73 5.05 -21.67
C ASN A 295 2.62 4.89 -23.20
N LYS A 296 1.57 4.20 -23.67
CA LYS A 296 1.41 3.77 -25.06
C LYS A 296 0.59 4.76 -25.89
N PHE A 297 1.09 5.98 -26.05
CA PHE A 297 0.49 6.97 -26.96
C PHE A 297 1.51 8.01 -27.41
N SER A 298 1.30 8.62 -28.56
CA SER A 298 2.23 9.62 -29.11
C SER A 298 2.25 10.90 -28.25
N GLU A 299 3.46 11.44 -27.98
CA GLU A 299 3.63 12.77 -27.37
C GLU A 299 3.06 13.92 -28.24
N GLU A 300 2.82 13.64 -29.53
CA GLU A 300 2.24 14.55 -30.51
C GLU A 300 0.70 14.45 -30.59
N ASP A 301 0.05 13.58 -29.80
CA ASP A 301 -1.42 13.49 -29.80
C ASP A 301 -2.03 14.83 -29.33
N PRO A 302 -3.07 15.35 -30.00
CA PRO A 302 -3.73 16.60 -29.62
C PRO A 302 -4.18 16.66 -28.16
N LEU A 303 -4.49 15.52 -27.53
CA LEU A 303 -4.83 15.44 -26.12
C LEU A 303 -3.72 15.98 -25.21
N VAL A 304 -2.45 15.79 -25.60
CA VAL A 304 -1.30 16.24 -24.80
C VAL A 304 -1.30 17.77 -24.70
N ASP A 305 -1.57 18.44 -25.82
CA ASP A 305 -1.66 19.91 -25.84
C ASP A 305 -2.89 20.41 -25.05
N GLU A 306 -4.02 19.71 -25.12
CA GLU A 306 -5.20 20.01 -24.28
C GLU A 306 -4.86 19.92 -22.78
N ILE A 307 -4.12 18.88 -22.37
CA ILE A 307 -3.69 18.70 -20.97
C ILE A 307 -2.71 19.82 -20.56
N ARG A 308 -1.74 20.16 -21.41
CA ARG A 308 -0.78 21.25 -21.15
C ARG A 308 -1.48 22.60 -21.01
N GLU A 309 -2.41 22.91 -21.91
CA GLU A 309 -3.22 24.13 -21.85
C GLU A 309 -4.05 24.16 -20.56
N LEU A 310 -4.68 23.04 -20.19
CA LEU A 310 -5.45 22.91 -18.96
C LEU A 310 -4.61 23.20 -17.70
N PHE A 311 -3.39 22.67 -17.60
CA PHE A 311 -2.50 22.95 -16.47
C PHE A 311 -2.01 24.40 -16.49
N SER A 312 -1.63 24.92 -17.66
CA SER A 312 -1.22 26.31 -17.84
C SER A 312 -2.31 27.30 -17.38
N ASP A 313 -3.57 27.06 -17.76
CA ASP A 313 -4.73 27.84 -17.33
C ASP A 313 -4.95 27.80 -15.81
N ARG A 314 -4.56 26.69 -15.17
CA ARG A 314 -4.57 26.54 -13.70
C ARG A 314 -3.33 27.11 -13.02
N GLY A 315 -2.31 27.53 -13.77
CA GLY A 315 -1.06 28.09 -13.27
C GLY A 315 0.01 27.04 -12.92
N PHE A 316 -0.08 25.84 -13.50
CA PHE A 316 0.86 24.74 -13.30
C PHE A 316 1.52 24.33 -14.63
N GLU A 317 2.78 23.90 -14.60
CA GLU A 317 3.38 23.21 -15.77
C GLU A 317 2.91 21.74 -15.80
N GLY A 318 2.88 21.11 -14.62
CA GLY A 318 2.06 19.96 -14.21
C GLY A 318 2.21 18.62 -14.93
N LEU A 319 2.46 18.59 -16.23
CA LEU A 319 2.70 17.40 -17.02
C LEU A 319 4.21 17.12 -17.13
N ASP A 320 4.60 15.85 -17.02
CA ASP A 320 5.99 15.43 -17.21
C ASP A 320 6.43 15.47 -18.70
N SER A 321 7.69 15.13 -18.98
CA SER A 321 8.31 15.37 -20.30
C SER A 321 7.72 14.55 -21.44
N LEU A 322 7.12 13.38 -21.15
CA LEU A 322 6.66 12.40 -22.13
C LEU A 322 7.76 11.98 -23.14
N SER A 323 9.03 12.00 -22.73
CA SER A 323 10.16 11.72 -23.62
C SER A 323 10.37 10.23 -23.94
N ASP A 324 9.78 9.34 -23.14
CA ASP A 324 9.94 7.88 -23.24
C ASP A 324 8.63 7.20 -23.63
N MET A 325 7.72 7.88 -24.34
CA MET A 325 6.46 7.29 -24.77
C MET A 325 6.69 6.12 -25.73
N GLU A 326 5.85 5.11 -25.60
CA GLU A 326 5.85 3.93 -26.45
C GLU A 326 4.80 4.11 -27.55
N GLU A 327 5.16 3.83 -28.80
CA GLU A 327 4.20 3.73 -29.91
C GLU A 327 3.61 2.33 -29.91
N GLU A 328 2.27 2.23 -29.88
CA GLU A 328 1.55 0.98 -30.03
C GLU A 328 1.89 0.35 -31.38
N SER A 329 2.19 -0.96 -31.39
CA SER A 329 2.42 -1.70 -32.63
C SER A 329 1.12 -2.37 -33.09
N ASP A 330 0.93 -2.50 -34.41
CA ASP A 330 -0.28 -3.11 -35.00
C ASP A 330 -0.61 -4.50 -34.42
N GLU A 331 0.39 -5.27 -33.98
CA GLU A 331 0.18 -6.60 -33.39
C GLU A 331 -0.39 -6.54 -31.96
N GLU A 332 -0.03 -5.51 -31.19
CA GLU A 332 -0.52 -5.34 -29.81
C GLU A 332 -1.97 -4.81 -29.79
N GLU A 333 -2.36 -3.99 -30.77
CA GLU A 333 -3.74 -3.50 -30.91
C GLU A 333 -4.73 -4.66 -31.14
N GLU A 334 -4.39 -5.64 -32.00
CA GLU A 334 -5.26 -6.78 -32.31
C GLU A 334 -5.47 -7.69 -31.09
N ASP A 335 -4.42 -7.93 -30.29
CA ASP A 335 -4.49 -8.76 -29.08
C ASP A 335 -5.36 -8.10 -27.99
N GLU A 336 -5.21 -6.77 -27.78
CA GLU A 336 -6.02 -6.05 -26.80
C GLU A 336 -7.52 -6.02 -27.17
N GLU A 337 -7.86 -5.80 -28.45
CA GLU A 337 -9.26 -5.84 -28.90
C GLU A 337 -9.88 -7.23 -28.67
N PHE A 338 -9.11 -8.29 -28.91
CA PHE A 338 -9.58 -9.66 -28.67
C PHE A 338 -9.82 -9.93 -27.18
N GLU A 339 -8.90 -9.52 -26.30
CA GLU A 339 -9.06 -9.65 -24.86
C GLU A 339 -10.25 -8.83 -24.33
N GLU A 340 -10.44 -7.61 -24.82
CA GLU A 340 -11.61 -6.79 -24.48
C GLU A 340 -12.92 -7.49 -24.84
N GLU A 341 -13.02 -8.06 -26.05
CA GLU A 341 -14.20 -8.79 -26.48
C GLU A 341 -14.50 -10.02 -25.62
N GLU A 342 -13.50 -10.84 -25.32
CA GLU A 342 -13.70 -12.04 -24.48
C GLU A 342 -14.19 -11.67 -23.08
N GLN A 343 -13.62 -10.63 -22.50
CA GLN A 343 -13.96 -10.23 -21.14
C GLN A 343 -15.33 -9.53 -21.07
N GLU A 344 -15.70 -8.70 -22.06
CA GLU A 344 -17.06 -8.18 -22.16
C GLU A 344 -18.09 -9.30 -22.29
N LYS A 345 -17.78 -10.33 -23.09
CA LYS A 345 -18.62 -11.53 -23.19
C LYS A 345 -18.74 -12.22 -21.83
N ALA A 346 -17.63 -12.39 -21.10
CA ALA A 346 -17.64 -12.98 -19.77
C ALA A 346 -18.45 -12.15 -18.74
N GLU A 347 -18.29 -10.82 -18.72
CA GLU A 347 -19.07 -9.92 -17.85
C GLU A 347 -20.56 -9.96 -18.16
N ARG A 348 -20.94 -10.02 -19.45
CA ARG A 348 -22.35 -10.17 -19.87
C ARG A 348 -22.92 -11.50 -19.37
N VAL A 349 -22.19 -12.60 -19.55
CA VAL A 349 -22.60 -13.93 -19.07
C VAL A 349 -22.77 -13.94 -17.54
N LEU A 350 -21.85 -13.34 -16.79
CA LEU A 350 -21.96 -13.20 -15.33
C LEU A 350 -23.18 -12.39 -14.89
N LYS A 351 -23.45 -11.26 -15.58
CA LYS A 351 -24.65 -10.45 -15.32
C LYS A 351 -25.93 -11.23 -15.64
N GLU A 352 -25.98 -11.94 -16.76
CA GLU A 352 -27.12 -12.76 -17.16
C GLU A 352 -27.36 -13.91 -16.16
N ALA A 353 -26.30 -14.58 -15.71
CA ALA A 353 -26.39 -15.62 -14.68
C ALA A 353 -26.94 -15.06 -13.36
N GLY A 354 -26.45 -13.90 -12.90
CA GLY A 354 -26.98 -13.24 -11.71
C GLY A 354 -28.44 -12.81 -11.83
N HIS A 355 -28.88 -12.40 -13.03
CA HIS A 355 -30.30 -12.10 -13.28
C HIS A 355 -31.15 -13.37 -13.30
N ALA A 356 -30.64 -14.48 -13.82
CA ALA A 356 -31.33 -15.77 -13.84
C ALA A 356 -31.51 -16.35 -12.43
N GLU A 357 -30.50 -16.22 -11.57
CA GLU A 357 -30.59 -16.65 -10.16
C GLU A 357 -31.53 -15.76 -9.33
N ALA A 358 -31.64 -14.46 -9.66
CA ALA A 358 -32.56 -13.53 -8.99
C ALA A 358 -34.02 -13.68 -9.43
N GLN A 359 -34.31 -14.43 -10.50
CA GLN A 359 -35.67 -14.75 -10.90
C GLN A 359 -36.23 -15.86 -10.02
N ASN A 360 -37.20 -15.52 -9.16
CA ASN A 360 -37.98 -16.50 -8.40
C ASN A 360 -38.70 -17.45 -9.37
N VAL A 361 -38.18 -18.68 -9.51
CA VAL A 361 -38.85 -19.74 -10.26
C VAL A 361 -40.13 -20.11 -9.49
N PRO A 362 -41.33 -20.02 -10.09
CA PRO A 362 -42.54 -20.51 -9.44
C PRO A 362 -42.38 -22.00 -9.19
N GLN A 363 -42.43 -22.44 -7.93
CA GLN A 363 -42.55 -23.86 -7.63
C GLN A 363 -43.90 -24.33 -8.16
N GLU A 364 -43.90 -25.03 -9.30
CA GLU A 364 -45.05 -25.83 -9.69
C GLU A 364 -45.30 -26.84 -8.57
N LYS A 365 -46.48 -26.75 -7.94
CA LYS A 365 -46.97 -27.75 -7.00
C LYS A 365 -47.25 -29.02 -7.78
N ASP A 366 -46.20 -29.82 -7.98
CA ASP A 366 -46.30 -31.10 -8.63
C ASP A 366 -46.99 -32.08 -7.66
N LYS A 367 -48.21 -32.52 -8.00
CA LYS A 367 -49.04 -33.42 -7.17
C LYS A 367 -48.29 -34.66 -6.69
N LYS A 368 -47.27 -35.10 -7.43
CA LYS A 368 -46.42 -36.23 -7.07
C LYS A 368 -45.61 -36.00 -5.79
N VAL A 369 -45.26 -34.75 -5.47
CA VAL A 369 -44.48 -34.41 -4.25
C VAL A 369 -45.39 -34.42 -3.01
N GLU A 370 -46.64 -33.97 -3.16
CA GLU A 370 -47.66 -34.06 -2.11
C GLU A 370 -48.05 -35.53 -1.85
N ASP A 371 -48.24 -36.33 -2.91
CA ASP A 371 -48.52 -37.77 -2.80
C ASP A 371 -47.35 -38.55 -2.15
N LEU A 372 -46.11 -38.16 -2.40
CA LEU A 372 -44.93 -38.78 -1.77
C LEU A 372 -44.85 -38.44 -0.28
N ALA A 373 -45.15 -37.19 0.10
CA ALA A 373 -45.14 -36.74 1.49
C ALA A 373 -46.23 -37.43 2.33
N GLU A 374 -47.42 -37.67 1.77
CA GLU A 374 -48.46 -38.45 2.43
C GLU A 374 -48.09 -39.93 2.60
N LEU A 375 -47.40 -40.53 1.61
CA LEU A 375 -46.95 -41.92 1.68
C LEU A 375 -45.93 -42.15 2.81
N PHE A 376 -45.01 -41.20 3.04
CA PHE A 376 -44.02 -41.25 4.12
C PHE A 376 -44.61 -40.88 5.50
N GLY A 377 -45.67 -40.06 5.54
CA GLY A 377 -46.38 -39.72 6.78
C GLY A 377 -47.22 -40.87 7.36
N ALA A 378 -47.68 -41.79 6.50
CA ALA A 378 -48.55 -42.90 6.88
C ALA A 378 -47.82 -44.13 7.47
N THR A 379 -46.49 -44.20 7.41
CA THR A 379 -45.71 -45.32 7.97
C THR A 379 -45.27 -45.05 9.41
N LYS A 380 -46.23 -44.75 10.31
CA LYS A 380 -46.01 -44.91 11.76
C LYS A 380 -46.17 -46.38 12.13
N ILE A 381 -45.04 -47.06 12.32
CA ILE A 381 -45.00 -48.37 12.97
C ILE A 381 -45.47 -48.15 14.42
N SER A 382 -46.63 -48.71 14.77
CA SER A 382 -47.13 -48.79 16.13
C SER A 382 -46.83 -50.16 16.74
N ALA A 383 -46.33 -50.11 17.98
CA ALA A 383 -45.97 -51.18 18.93
C ALA A 383 -44.57 -51.78 18.77
#